data_AF-A0A8X6IZZ9-F1
#
_entry.id   AF-A0A8X6IZZ9-F1
#
_cell.length_a   1.000
_cell.length_b   1.000
_cell.length_c   1.000
_cell.angle_alpha   90.00
_cell.angle_beta   90.00
_cell.angle_gamma   90.00
#
_symmetry.space_group_name_H-M   'P 1'
#
loop_
_entity.id
_entity.type
_entity.pdbx_description
1 polymer ?
#
loop_
_entity_poly.entity_id
_entity_poly.type
_entity_poly.pdbx_seq_one_letter_code
_entity_poly.pdbx_strand_id
1 'polypeptide(L)' 'MLKELLRRNLGKASLQYDELHTIVCECEALLNSRPLTYLSEDPSDLVPITPSLFLQDQTEFCVEDLDLNDMQNLRKRAET' A
#
# COMPACT_ATOMS: atom_id res chain seq x y z
N MET A 1 -9.75 1.80 12.01
CA MET A 1 -9.68 1.66 10.54
C MET A 1 -10.78 0.79 9.94
N LEU A 2 -10.72 -0.55 9.91
CA LEU A 2 -11.74 -1.36 9.20
C LEU A 2 -13.16 -1.12 9.74
N LYS A 3 -13.32 -1.15 11.08
CA LYS A 3 -14.58 -0.84 11.75
C LYS A 3 -15.13 0.56 11.40
N GLU A 4 -14.25 1.54 11.20
CA GLU A 4 -14.65 2.92 10.85
C GLU A 4 -14.99 3.04 9.36
N LEU A 5 -14.23 2.38 8.49
CA LEU A 5 -14.52 2.25 7.05
C LEU A 5 -15.89 1.62 6.84
N LEU A 6 -16.15 0.49 7.51
CA LEU A 6 -17.45 -0.17 7.44
C LEU A 6 -18.55 0.71 8.03
N ARG A 7 -18.33 1.36 9.18
CA ARG A 7 -19.32 2.26 9.77
C ARG A 7 -19.64 3.46 8.88
N ARG A 8 -18.65 4.01 8.17
CA ARG A 8 -18.84 5.13 7.23
C ARG A 8 -19.57 4.70 5.95
N ASN A 9 -19.22 3.53 5.40
CA ASN A 9 -19.80 3.03 4.15
C ASN A 9 -21.21 2.42 4.34
N LEU A 10 -21.43 1.66 5.42
CA LEU A 10 -22.70 0.94 5.63
C LEU A 10 -23.71 1.75 6.45
N GLY A 11 -23.26 2.62 7.36
CA GLY A 11 -24.14 3.44 8.20
C GLY A 11 -25.17 2.62 8.99
N LYS A 12 -26.45 2.69 8.58
CA LYS A 12 -27.59 1.94 9.15
C LYS A 12 -28.23 0.96 8.14
N ALA A 13 -27.58 0.70 7.01
CA ALA A 13 -28.10 -0.20 5.99
C ALA A 13 -28.14 -1.64 6.52
N SER A 14 -29.20 -2.37 6.15
CA SER A 14 -29.28 -3.81 6.33
C SER A 14 -29.00 -4.44 4.96
N LEU A 15 -27.89 -5.17 4.89
CA LEU A 15 -27.37 -5.72 3.64
C LEU A 15 -27.54 -7.23 3.64
N GLN A 16 -27.70 -7.79 2.44
CA GLN A 16 -27.59 -9.22 2.23
C GLN A 16 -26.12 -9.66 2.35
N TYR A 17 -25.92 -10.97 2.50
CA TYR A 17 -24.59 -11.53 2.69
C TYR A 17 -23.62 -11.15 1.56
N ASP A 18 -24.05 -11.26 0.30
CA ASP A 18 -23.19 -10.98 -0.86
C ASP A 18 -22.78 -9.51 -0.94
N GLU A 19 -23.70 -8.60 -0.58
CA GLU A 19 -23.42 -7.17 -0.53
C GLU A 19 -22.41 -6.84 0.58
N LEU A 20 -22.60 -7.40 1.78
CA LEU A 20 -21.66 -7.23 2.88
C LEU A 20 -20.29 -7.83 2.53
N HIS A 21 -20.26 -9.00 1.91
CA HIS A 21 -19.03 -9.67 1.52
C HIS A 21 -18.23 -8.81 0.54
N THR A 22 -18.90 -8.26 -0.48
CA THR A 22 -18.28 -7.36 -1.46
C THR A 22 -17.65 -6.15 -0.79
N ILE A 23 -18.38 -5.47 0.11
CA ILE A 23 -17.86 -4.26 0.77
C ILE A 23 -16.67 -4.58 1.69
N VAL A 24 -16.71 -5.72 2.38
CA VAL A 24 -15.59 -6.16 3.24
C VAL A 24 -14.35 -6.43 2.39
N CYS A 25 -14.49 -7.10 1.25
CA CYS A 25 -13.38 -7.34 0.30
C CYS A 25 -12.79 -6.02 -0.22
N GLU A 26 -13.62 -5.05 -0.58
CA GLU A 26 -13.15 -3.72 -1.00
C GLU A 26 -12.38 -3.01 0.12
N CYS A 27 -12.90 -3.04 1.35
CA CYS A 27 -12.23 -2.45 2.50
C CYS A 27 -10.88 -3.13 2.77
N GLU A 28 -10.81 -4.45 2.64
CA GLU A 28 -9.58 -5.22 2.79
C GLU A 28 -8.56 -4.85 1.71
N ALA A 29 -8.97 -4.78 0.44
CA ALA A 29 -8.12 -4.39 -0.67
C ALA A 29 -7.53 -2.99 -0.47
N LEU A 30 -8.33 -2.03 0.00
CA LEU A 30 -7.87 -0.67 0.32
C LEU A 30 -6.86 -0.64 1.47
N LEU A 31 -7.09 -1.43 2.51
CA LEU A 31 -6.15 -1.54 3.64
C LEU A 31 -4.84 -2.19 3.21
N ASN A 32 -4.90 -3.23 2.40
CA ASN A 32 -3.74 -3.98 1.93
C ASN A 32 -2.93 -3.21 0.89
N SER A 33 -3.54 -2.28 0.16
CA SER A 33 -2.86 -1.42 -0.82
C SER A 33 -2.28 -0.15 -0.19
N ARG A 34 -2.56 0.12 1.09
CA ARG A 34 -2.11 1.35 1.74
C ARG A 34 -0.60 1.29 2.03
N PRO A 35 0.18 2.31 1.67
CA PRO A 35 1.59 2.42 2.06
C PRO A 35 1.80 2.36 3.58
N LEU A 36 2.75 1.54 4.02
CA LEU A 36 3.29 1.51 5.38
C LEU A 36 4.38 2.57 5.57
N THR A 37 5.04 2.97 4.49
CA THR A 37 6.07 4.01 4.47
C THR A 37 5.50 5.32 3.94
N TYR A 38 6.27 6.40 4.09
CA TYR A 38 5.96 7.67 3.43
C TYR A 38 5.94 7.48 1.91
N LEU A 39 5.01 8.17 1.26
CA LEU A 39 5.00 8.34 -0.19
C LEU A 39 6.00 9.44 -0.55
N SER A 40 6.96 9.11 -1.41
CA SER A 40 7.79 10.14 -2.03
C SER A 40 7.05 10.82 -3.17
N GLU A 41 7.36 12.10 -3.39
CA GLU A 41 6.93 12.85 -4.57
C GLU A 41 7.89 12.67 -5.76
N ASP A 42 9.10 12.13 -5.52
CA ASP A 42 10.06 11.82 -6.58
C ASP A 42 9.70 10.47 -7.23
N PRO A 43 9.39 10.43 -8.54
CA PRO A 43 9.13 9.17 -9.24
C PRO A 43 10.36 8.27 -9.37
N SER A 44 11.56 8.77 -9.04
CA SER A 44 12.81 8.02 -9.00
C SER A 44 13.06 7.33 -7.66
N ASP A 45 12.24 7.62 -6.64
CA ASP A 45 12.36 6.98 -5.33
C ASP A 45 11.68 5.60 -5.33
N LEU A 46 12.08 4.79 -4.35
CA LEU A 46 11.61 3.42 -4.18
C LEU A 46 10.09 3.35 -4.02
N VAL A 47 9.50 2.28 -4.57
CA VAL A 47 8.08 1.98 -4.40
C VAL A 47 7.77 1.79 -2.91
N PRO A 48 6.72 2.45 -2.38
CA PRO A 48 6.38 2.33 -0.97
C PRO A 48 5.89 0.92 -0.64
N ILE A 49 6.30 0.42 0.52
CA ILE A 49 5.94 -0.92 0.98
C ILE A 49 4.47 -0.91 1.43
N THR A 50 3.65 -1.81 0.89
CA THR A 50 2.25 -2.00 1.30
C THR A 50 2.08 -3.35 2.03
N PRO A 51 1.04 -3.55 2.86
CA PRO A 51 0.77 -4.85 3.48
C PRO A 51 0.58 -5.98 2.47
N SER A 52 0.00 -5.70 1.29
CA SER A 52 -0.21 -6.69 0.24
C SER A 52 1.10 -7.33 -0.25
N LEU A 53 2.23 -6.61 -0.18
CA LEU A 53 3.55 -7.15 -0.55
C LEU A 53 3.98 -8.31 0.36
N PHE A 54 3.48 -8.40 1.60
CA PHE A 54 3.80 -9.48 2.52
C PHE A 54 2.74 -10.59 2.56
N LEU A 55 1.48 -10.24 2.28
CA LEU A 55 0.35 -11.17 2.38
C LEU A 55 0.17 -12.02 1.13
N GLN A 56 0.66 -11.56 -0.02
CA GLN A 56 0.63 -12.29 -1.27
C GLN A 56 1.98 -12.97 -1.50
N ASP A 57 1.95 -14.15 -2.11
CA ASP A 57 3.17 -14.86 -2.55
C ASP A 57 3.72 -14.12 -3.78
N GLN A 58 4.48 -13.05 -3.52
CA GLN A 58 4.98 -12.15 -4.55
C GLN A 58 6.05 -12.87 -5.38
N THR A 59 5.69 -13.25 -6.61
CA THR A 59 6.59 -13.92 -7.56
C THR A 59 7.32 -12.93 -8.49
N GLU A 60 6.90 -11.66 -8.55
CA GLU A 60 7.35 -10.72 -9.59
C GLU A 60 7.77 -9.30 -9.12
N PHE A 61 8.06 -9.07 -7.84
CA PHE A 61 8.68 -7.80 -7.43
C PHE A 61 10.17 -7.95 -7.15
N CYS A 62 10.97 -7.36 -8.04
CA CYS A 62 12.34 -6.97 -7.77
C CYS A 62 12.28 -5.75 -6.85
N VAL A 63 12.38 -5.95 -5.54
CA VAL A 63 12.54 -4.83 -4.61
C VAL A 63 13.87 -4.19 -4.97
N GLU A 64 13.84 -2.93 -5.39
CA GLU A 64 15.06 -2.18 -5.69
C GLU A 64 15.95 -2.16 -4.44
N ASP A 65 17.22 -2.50 -4.62
CA ASP A 65 18.17 -2.61 -3.52
C ASP A 65 18.40 -1.23 -2.88
N LEU A 66 18.01 -1.11 -1.61
CA LEU A 66 18.15 0.11 -0.82
C LEU A 66 19.59 0.64 -0.84
N ASP A 67 20.58 -0.26 -0.76
CA ASP A 67 21.99 0.11 -0.72
C ASP A 67 22.43 0.75 -2.06
N LEU A 68 21.89 0.27 -3.19
CA LEU A 68 22.17 0.85 -4.51
C LEU A 68 21.56 2.25 -4.64
N ASN A 69 20.33 2.44 -4.18
CA ASN A 69 19.66 3.74 -4.28
C ASN A 69 20.33 4.80 -3.38
N ASP A 70 20.70 4.44 -2.16
CA ASP A 70 21.42 5.33 -1.25
C ASP A 70 22.76 5.76 -1.85
N MET A 71 23.49 4.82 -2.46
CA MET A 71 24.76 5.13 -3.12
C MET A 71 24.58 6.08 -4.31
N GLN A 72 23.51 5.94 -5.09
CA GLN A 72 23.18 6.87 -6.18
C GLN A 72 22.83 8.25 -5.65
N ASN A 73 22.05 8.34 -4.57
CA ASN A 73 21.68 9.60 -3.93
C ASN A 73 22.89 10.33 -3.33
N LEU A 74 23.84 9.60 -2.75
CA LEU A 74 25.11 10.17 -2.27
C LEU A 74 25.97 10.70 -3.41
N ARG A 75 26.02 10.01 -4.56
CA ARG A 75 26.74 10.48 -5.75
C ARG A 75 26.14 11.77 -6.32
N LYS A 76 24.81 11.83 -6.48
CA LYS A 76 24.10 13.05 -6.93
C LYS A 76 24.45 14.27 -6.05
N ARG A 77 24.54 14.07 -4.73
CA ARG A 77 24.91 15.13 -3.77
C ARG A 77 26.38 15.56 -3.85
N ALA A 78 27.28 14.66 -4.25
CA ALA A 78 28.70 14.98 -4.41
C ALA A 78 29.01 15.73 -5.72
N GLU A 79 28.08 15.69 -6.69
CA GLU A 79 28.21 16.34 -8.01
C GLU A 79 27.56 17.75 -8.07
N THR A 80 26.96 18.22 -6.97
CA THR A 80 26.35 19.56 -6.82
C THR A 80 27.25 20.46 -5.97
#